data_AF-W4VIT1-F1
#
_entry.id   AF-W4VIT1-F1
#
_cell.length_a   1.000
_cell.length_b   1.000
_cell.length_c   1.000
_cell.angle_alpha   90.00
_cell.angle_beta   90.00
_cell.angle_gamma   90.00
#
_symmetry.space_group_name_H-M   'P 1'
#
loop_
_entity.id
_entity.type
_entity.pdbx_description
1 polymer ?
#
loop_
_entity_poly.entity_id
_entity_poly.type
_entity_poly.pdbx_seq_one_letter_code
_entity_poly.pdbx_strand_id
1 'polypeptide(L)' 'MQMPINMKTVEEQYEDVPHDMAPYMDTDEHVYNFGFGLNWSGCIKDKRSSKYMR' A
#
# COMPACT_ATOMS: atom_id res chain seq x y z
N MET A 1 5.92 1.73 2.39
CA MET A 1 6.00 2.05 0.95
C MET A 1 4.66 1.71 0.32
N GLN A 2 4.18 2.50 -0.64
CA GLN A 2 2.95 2.25 -1.39
C GLN A 2 3.32 1.75 -2.80
N MET A 3 2.50 0.88 -3.37
CA MET A 3 2.63 0.49 -4.77
C MET A 3 1.57 1.25 -5.58
N PRO A 4 1.95 2.04 -6.61
CA PRO A 4 1.01 2.85 -7.38
C PRO A 4 0.12 1.96 -8.25
N ILE A 5 -1.16 2.34 -8.40
CA ILE A 5 -2.10 1.63 -9.29
C ILE A 5 -1.74 1.74 -10.78
N ASN A 6 -1.09 2.82 -11.21
CA ASN A 6 -0.64 3.02 -12.59
C ASN A 6 0.43 4.14 -12.68
N MET A 7 0.99 4.34 -13.87
CA MET A 7 2.01 5.36 -14.12
C MET A 7 1.48 6.80 -13.93
N LYS A 8 0.20 7.06 -14.19
CA LYS A 8 -0.38 8.38 -13.97
C LYS A 8 -0.30 8.76 -12.49
N THR A 9 -0.57 7.83 -11.58
CA THR A 9 -0.42 8.03 -10.14
C THR A 9 1.03 8.31 -9.73
N VAL A 10 2.02 7.76 -10.46
CA VAL A 10 3.44 8.06 -10.21
C VAL A 10 3.80 9.48 -10.61
N GLU A 11 3.28 9.95 -11.74
CA GLU A 11 3.57 11.30 -12.26
C GLU A 11 2.83 12.41 -11.49
N GLU A 12 1.63 12.10 -10.97
CA GLU A 12 0.81 13.07 -10.25
C GLU A 12 1.13 13.16 -8.75
N GLN A 13 1.91 12.21 -8.21
CA GLN A 13 2.22 12.20 -6.78
C GLN A 13 3.05 13.44 -6.38
N TYR A 14 2.70 14.04 -5.25
CA TYR A 14 3.58 15.01 -4.60
C TYR A 14 4.63 14.25 -3.79
N GLU A 15 5.86 14.13 -4.32
CA GLU A 15 6.96 13.36 -3.70
C GLU A 15 7.20 13.68 -2.21
N ASP A 16 6.97 14.94 -1.82
CA ASP A 16 7.15 15.44 -0.45
C ASP A 16 5.91 15.25 0.45
N VAL A 17 4.78 14.81 -0.10
CA VAL A 17 3.54 14.56 0.66
C VAL A 17 3.38 13.06 0.89
N PRO A 18 3.41 12.60 2.15
CA PRO A 18 3.22 11.19 2.44
C PRO A 18 1.78 10.77 2.16
N HIS A 19 1.61 9.54 1.63
CA HIS A 19 0.32 8.89 1.39
C HIS A 19 -0.56 9.52 0.30
N ASP A 20 0.02 10.31 -0.59
CA ASP A 20 -0.69 10.95 -1.71
C ASP A 20 -0.89 10.01 -2.92
N MET A 21 -0.38 8.78 -2.84
CA MET A 21 -0.46 7.82 -3.93
C MET A 21 -1.68 6.90 -3.76
N ALA A 22 -2.47 6.74 -4.84
CA ALA A 22 -3.50 5.71 -4.93
C ALA A 22 -2.86 4.30 -5.01
N PRO A 23 -3.07 3.42 -4.03
CA PRO A 23 -2.44 2.11 -4.01
C PRO A 23 -3.07 1.15 -5.01
N TYR A 24 -2.25 0.25 -5.57
CA TYR A 24 -2.68 -0.85 -6.40
C TYR A 24 -3.46 -1.90 -5.59
N MET A 25 -4.51 -2.44 -6.20
CA MET A 25 -5.26 -3.60 -5.72
C MET A 25 -5.10 -4.73 -6.74
N ASP A 26 -4.70 -5.92 -6.28
CA ASP A 26 -4.62 -7.09 -7.14
C ASP A 26 -5.96 -7.80 -7.33
N THR A 27 -5.96 -8.90 -8.08
CA THR A 27 -7.15 -9.72 -8.34
C THR A 27 -7.64 -10.49 -7.11
N ASP A 28 -6.79 -10.65 -6.10
CA ASP A 28 -7.08 -11.33 -4.83
C ASP A 28 -7.50 -10.33 -3.73
N GLU A 29 -7.85 -9.10 -4.13
CA GLU A 29 -8.27 -7.99 -3.26
C GLU A 29 -7.19 -7.51 -2.26
N HIS A 30 -5.92 -7.81 -2.50
CA HIS A 30 -4.82 -7.26 -1.71
C HIS A 30 -4.51 -5.83 -2.14
N VAL A 31 -4.61 -4.91 -1.18
CA VAL A 31 -4.24 -3.50 -1.38
C VAL A 31 -2.83 -3.26 -0.88
N TYR A 32 -1.94 -2.91 -1.81
CA TYR A 32 -0.51 -2.67 -1.54
C TYR A 32 -0.28 -1.25 -1.01
N ASN A 33 -0.96 -0.93 0.10
CA ASN A 33 -0.87 0.36 0.77
C ASN A 33 0.24 0.37 1.84
N PHE A 34 0.49 1.53 2.44
CA PHE A 34 1.48 1.68 3.50
C PHE A 34 1.16 0.75 4.68
N GLY A 35 2.17 -0.04 5.08
CA GLY A 35 2.04 -1.01 6.16
C GLY A 35 1.44 -2.35 5.73
N PHE A 36 1.09 -2.53 4.45
CA PHE A 36 0.77 -3.84 3.89
C PHE A 36 1.97 -4.78 3.97
N GLY A 37 1.70 -6.04 4.27
CA GLY A 37 2.71 -7.09 4.33
C GLY A 37 2.09 -8.46 4.08
N LEU A 38 2.80 -9.29 3.33
CA LEU A 38 2.38 -10.64 2.95
C LEU A 38 3.48 -11.63 3.33
N ASN A 39 3.12 -12.79 3.86
CA ASN A 39 4.01 -13.91 4.13
C ASN A 39 3.42 -15.22 3.57
N TRP A 40 4.12 -16.33 3.75
CA TRP A 40 3.67 -17.66 3.30
C TRP A 40 2.34 -18.13 3.91
N SER A 41 1.94 -17.56 5.06
CA SER A 41 0.66 -17.81 5.71
C SER A 41 -0.43 -16.82 5.30
N GLY A 42 -0.14 -15.86 4.42
CA GLY A 42 -1.05 -14.82 3.95
C GLY A 42 -0.74 -13.42 4.46
N CYS A 43 -1.77 -12.58 4.57
CA CYS A 43 -1.62 -11.18 5.00
C CYS A 43 -1.19 -11.05 6.46
N ILE A 44 -0.20 -10.21 6.71
CA ILE A 44 0.35 -9.95 8.04
C ILE A 44 -0.59 -9.03 8.83
N LYS A 45 -1.25 -9.60 9.84
CA LYS A 45 -2.13 -8.89 10.79
C LYS A 45 -1.54 -8.98 12.18
N ASP A 46 -0.74 -7.98 12.56
CA ASP A 46 -0.11 -7.90 13.88
C ASP A 46 -0.34 -6.52 14.53
N LYS A 47 0.27 -6.30 15.71
CA LYS A 47 0.15 -5.03 16.45
C LYS A 47 0.72 -3.83 15.68
N ARG A 48 1.70 -4.03 14.80
CA ARG A 48 2.34 -2.97 14.01
C ARG A 48 1.48 -2.65 12.79
N SER A 49 1.05 -3.66 12.03
CA SER A 49 0.17 -3.41 10.90
C SER A 49 -1.14 -2.77 11.36
N SER A 50 -1.71 -3.21 12.48
CA SER A 50 -2.91 -2.55 13.06
C SER A 50 -2.69 -1.10 13.49
N LYS A 51 -1.46 -0.70 13.86
CA LYS A 51 -1.14 0.67 14.33
C LYS A 51 -0.79 1.63 13.20
N TYR A 52 -0.16 1.12 12.14
CA TYR A 52 0.45 1.94 11.09
C TYR A 52 -0.23 1.79 9.72
N MET A 53 -1.07 0.77 9.52
CA MET A 53 -1.84 0.62 8.28
C MET A 53 -2.86 1.76 8.20
N ARG A 54 -2.82 2.49 7.08
CA ARG A 54 -3.63 3.68 6.86
C ARG A 54 -3.98 3.81 5.40
#